data_AF-A0A7V6HDT5-F1
#
_entry.id   AF-A0A7V6HDT5-F1
#
_cell.length_a   1.000
_cell.length_b   1.000
_cell.length_c   1.000
_cell.angle_alpha   90.00
_cell.angle_beta   90.00
_cell.angle_gamma   90.00
#
_symmetry.space_group_name_H-M   'P 1'
#
loop_
_entity.id
_entity.type
_entity.pdbx_description
1 polymer ?
#
loop_
_entity_poly.entity_id
_entity_poly.type
_entity_poly.pdbx_seq_one_letter_code
_entity_poly.pdbx_strand_id
1 'polypeptide(L)'
;MYPANIELAVAVCAHLGVPRAVALAGMKNYEPDPFAAALFCFPSGSLFINALSANDPESTMAIWQRVRDARVQDDTKLVVIINGRRDRVERTMEMMSLAASLKPRAVWFLGASGRAALKRFGTPVSVFKNVNELPFESLGSDSIVLAIGNVAVFGQPLIERVQSLGAIHVR
;
A
#
# COMPACT_ATOMS: atom_id res chain seq x y z
N MET A 1 5.46 1.13 -13.75
CA MET A 1 4.31 0.34 -14.25
C MET A 1 4.71 -1.13 -14.30
N TYR A 2 3.82 -2.07 -13.97
CA TYR A 2 4.16 -3.50 -13.97
C TYR A 2 4.33 -4.03 -15.40
N PRO A 3 5.31 -4.90 -15.71
CA PRO A 3 5.59 -5.33 -17.09
C PRO A 3 4.38 -5.90 -17.82
N ALA A 4 3.55 -6.71 -17.14
CA ALA A 4 2.32 -7.25 -17.73
C ALA A 4 1.31 -6.16 -18.13
N ASN A 5 1.19 -5.09 -17.33
CA ASN A 5 0.31 -3.97 -17.64
C ASN A 5 0.82 -3.16 -18.85
N ILE A 6 2.14 -3.05 -19.00
CA ILE A 6 2.76 -2.40 -20.16
C ILE A 6 2.46 -3.21 -21.42
N GLU A 7 2.69 -4.52 -21.40
CA GLU A 7 2.47 -5.37 -22.58
C GLU A 7 0.99 -5.40 -23.00
N LEU A 8 0.06 -5.49 -22.05
CA LEU A 8 -1.37 -5.39 -22.34
C LEU A 8 -1.72 -4.05 -22.97
N ALA A 9 -1.25 -2.94 -22.39
CA ALA A 9 -1.54 -1.61 -22.91
C ALA A 9 -0.92 -1.39 -24.31
N VAL A 10 0.29 -1.90 -24.54
CA VAL A 10 0.93 -1.87 -25.87
C VAL A 10 0.12 -2.67 -26.89
N ALA A 11 -0.39 -3.85 -26.51
CA ALA A 11 -1.23 -4.66 -27.40
C ALA A 11 -2.55 -3.96 -27.76
N VAL A 12 -3.20 -3.30 -26.78
CA VAL A 12 -4.41 -2.49 -27.02
C VAL A 12 -4.09 -1.30 -27.94
N CYS A 13 -3.00 -0.57 -27.68
CA CYS A 13 -2.54 0.52 -28.54
C CYS A 13 -2.30 0.05 -29.97
N ALA A 14 -1.65 -1.10 -30.16
CA ALA A 14 -1.39 -1.68 -31.47
C ALA A 14 -2.71 -2.02 -32.20
N HIS A 15 -3.70 -2.58 -31.51
CA HIS A 15 -5.02 -2.87 -32.09
C HIS A 15 -5.75 -1.60 -32.56
N LEU A 16 -5.51 -0.47 -31.88
CA LEU A 16 -6.07 0.84 -32.25
C LEU A 16 -5.22 1.62 -33.26
N GLY A 17 -4.16 1.01 -33.80
CA GLY A 17 -3.27 1.64 -34.79
C GLY A 17 -2.24 2.61 -34.22
N VAL A 18 -2.03 2.63 -32.90
CA VAL A 18 -0.99 3.45 -32.26
C VAL A 18 0.36 2.73 -32.35
N PRO A 19 1.42 3.35 -32.94
CA PRO A 19 2.74 2.72 -33.02
C PRO A 19 3.33 2.43 -31.63
N ARG A 20 4.00 1.28 -31.48
CA ARG A 20 4.61 0.85 -30.21
C ARG A 20 5.53 1.91 -29.59
N ALA A 21 6.34 2.59 -30.41
CA ALA A 21 7.24 3.64 -29.94
C ALA A 21 6.47 4.83 -29.33
N VAL A 22 5.34 5.21 -29.91
CA VAL A 22 4.45 6.27 -29.39
C VAL A 22 3.81 5.83 -28.08
N ALA A 23 3.31 4.59 -28.02
CA ALA A 23 2.72 4.02 -26.81
C ALA A 23 3.73 4.01 -25.64
N LEU A 24 4.95 3.51 -25.86
CA LEU A 24 6.00 3.48 -24.84
C LEU A 24 6.47 4.87 -24.41
N ALA A 25 6.60 5.82 -25.35
CA ALA A 25 6.93 7.20 -25.02
C ALA A 25 5.85 7.84 -24.14
N GLY A 26 4.57 7.63 -24.47
CA GLY A 26 3.45 8.08 -23.65
C GLY A 26 3.47 7.48 -22.24
N MET A 27 3.70 6.17 -22.12
CA MET A 27 3.80 5.50 -20.82
C MET A 27 5.00 5.97 -19.99
N LYS A 28 6.12 6.30 -20.63
CA LYS A 28 7.32 6.81 -19.95
C LYS A 28 7.11 8.21 -19.38
N ASN A 29 6.38 9.06 -20.10
CA ASN A 29 6.16 10.46 -19.75
C ASN A 29 4.84 10.69 -18.97
N TYR A 30 4.11 9.62 -18.66
CA TYR A 30 2.86 9.72 -17.91
C TYR A 30 3.13 10.22 -16.49
N GLU A 31 2.24 11.09 -16.00
CA GLU A 31 2.28 11.56 -14.63
C GLU A 31 1.59 10.55 -13.71
N PRO A 32 2.31 9.97 -12.73
CA PRO A 32 1.72 8.99 -11.83
C PRO A 32 0.51 9.52 -11.08
N ASP A 33 -0.44 8.61 -10.83
CA ASP A 33 -1.55 8.91 -9.92
C ASP A 33 -0.97 9.35 -8.56
N PRO A 34 -1.49 10.42 -7.93
CA PRO A 34 -0.99 10.92 -6.63
C PRO A 34 -0.97 9.86 -5.53
N PHE A 35 -1.79 8.81 -5.65
CA PHE A 35 -1.90 7.68 -4.74
C PHE A 35 -1.21 6.43 -5.25
N ALA A 36 -0.41 6.52 -6.31
CA ALA A 36 0.42 5.42 -6.80
C ALA A 36 1.33 4.87 -5.69
N ALA A 37 1.85 3.65 -5.93
CA ALA A 37 2.74 3.01 -4.98
C ALA A 37 3.95 3.91 -4.69
N ALA A 38 4.21 4.17 -3.42
CA ALA A 38 5.17 5.17 -2.98
C ALA A 38 5.85 4.76 -1.67
N LEU A 39 7.11 5.13 -1.51
CA LEU A 39 7.87 4.96 -0.27
C LEU A 39 8.10 6.34 0.35
N PHE A 40 7.85 6.45 1.65
CA PHE A 40 8.09 7.65 2.44
C PHE A 40 8.97 7.32 3.64
N CYS A 41 9.83 8.25 4.03
CA CYS A 41 10.64 8.16 5.23
C CYS A 41 10.21 9.24 6.23
N PHE A 42 9.78 8.84 7.42
CA PHE A 42 9.44 9.76 8.49
C PHE A 42 10.70 10.36 9.15
N PRO A 43 10.58 11.52 9.82
CA PRO A 43 11.69 12.09 10.60
C PRO A 43 12.25 11.14 11.68
N SER A 44 11.44 10.22 12.21
CA SER A 44 11.89 9.19 13.16
C SER A 44 12.76 8.09 12.53
N GLY A 45 12.92 8.09 11.20
CA GLY A 45 13.60 7.05 10.43
C GLY A 45 12.70 5.87 10.05
N SER A 46 11.46 5.81 10.57
CA SER A 46 10.49 4.79 10.16
C SER A 46 10.08 4.96 8.70
N LEU A 47 9.76 3.84 8.05
CA LEU A 47 9.35 3.83 6.63
C LEU A 47 7.84 3.64 6.51
N PHE A 48 7.23 4.30 5.53
CA PHE A 48 5.85 4.09 5.12
C PHE A 48 5.78 3.73 3.65
N ILE A 49 5.13 2.61 3.34
CA ILE A 49 4.92 2.10 2.00
C ILE A 49 3.44 2.24 1.67
N ASN A 50 3.11 3.12 0.73
CA ASN A 50 1.78 3.19 0.13
C ASN A 50 1.65 2.08 -0.93
N ALA A 51 0.71 1.16 -0.73
CA ALA A 51 0.30 0.16 -1.72
C ALA A 51 -1.24 0.11 -1.85
N LEU A 52 -1.95 1.17 -1.45
CA LEU A 52 -3.42 1.23 -1.49
C LEU A 52 -3.99 1.18 -2.92
N SER A 53 -3.22 1.65 -3.91
CA SER A 53 -3.62 1.63 -5.32
C SER A 53 -3.27 0.31 -6.02
N ALA A 54 -2.74 -0.69 -5.30
CA ALA A 54 -2.49 -2.00 -5.88
C ALA A 54 -3.82 -2.71 -6.15
N ASN A 55 -4.03 -3.09 -7.41
CA ASN A 55 -5.29 -3.68 -7.88
C ASN A 55 -5.54 -5.07 -7.29
N ASP A 56 -4.48 -5.85 -7.06
CA ASP A 56 -4.52 -7.25 -6.69
C ASP A 56 -3.46 -7.57 -5.60
N PRO A 57 -3.54 -8.72 -4.90
CA PRO A 57 -2.59 -9.10 -3.86
C PRO A 57 -1.16 -9.33 -4.35
N GLU A 58 -0.97 -9.79 -5.59
CA GLU A 58 0.38 -10.05 -6.16
C GLU A 58 1.13 -8.75 -6.37
N SER A 59 0.46 -7.72 -6.90
CA SER A 59 0.99 -6.36 -7.04
C SER A 59 1.44 -5.80 -5.69
N THR A 60 0.64 -5.98 -4.64
CA THR A 60 1.00 -5.56 -3.27
C THR A 60 2.23 -6.30 -2.76
N MET A 61 2.28 -7.63 -2.96
CA MET A 61 3.44 -8.45 -2.57
C MET A 61 4.71 -8.00 -3.31
N ALA A 62 4.61 -7.70 -4.60
CA ALA A 62 5.74 -7.22 -5.40
C ALA A 62 6.23 -5.83 -4.93
N ILE A 63 5.34 -4.95 -4.45
CA ILE A 63 5.74 -3.68 -3.82
C ILE A 63 6.48 -3.96 -2.51
N TRP A 64 5.92 -4.82 -1.66
CA TRP A 64 6.52 -5.20 -0.39
C TRP A 64 7.92 -5.82 -0.56
N GLN A 65 8.08 -6.79 -1.45
CA GLN A 65 9.35 -7.49 -1.69
C GLN A 65 10.48 -6.52 -2.09
N ARG A 66 10.19 -5.53 -2.96
CA ARG A 66 11.17 -4.53 -3.37
C ARG A 66 11.74 -3.73 -2.20
N VAL A 67 10.89 -3.38 -1.23
CA VAL A 67 11.35 -2.64 -0.05
C VAL A 67 11.98 -3.58 0.97
N ARG A 68 11.39 -4.76 1.16
CA ARG A 68 11.89 -5.78 2.08
C ARG A 68 13.34 -6.12 1.79
N ASP A 69 13.65 -6.47 0.55
CA ASP A 69 14.97 -6.96 0.18
C ASP A 69 16.05 -5.85 0.28
N ALA A 70 15.65 -4.58 0.27
CA ALA A 70 16.56 -3.44 0.37
C ALA A 70 16.68 -2.84 1.79
N ARG A 71 15.67 -3.00 2.65
CA ARG A 71 15.52 -2.20 3.88
C ARG A 71 15.19 -3.00 5.13
N VAL A 72 14.67 -4.23 5.01
CA VAL A 72 14.28 -5.04 6.17
C VAL A 72 15.51 -5.75 6.74
N GLN A 73 15.70 -5.60 8.04
CA GLN A 73 16.70 -6.28 8.87
C GLN A 73 15.99 -7.21 9.86
N ASP A 74 16.73 -8.07 10.56
CA ASP A 74 16.18 -9.10 11.45
C ASP A 74 15.30 -8.53 12.59
N ASP A 75 15.57 -7.31 13.05
CA ASP A 75 14.84 -6.63 14.12
C ASP A 75 13.71 -5.70 13.62
N THR A 76 13.50 -5.63 12.29
CA THR A 76 12.53 -4.72 11.70
C THR A 76 11.10 -5.10 12.05
N LYS A 77 10.35 -4.15 12.60
CA LYS A 77 8.95 -4.29 13.00
C LYS A 77 8.02 -3.89 11.87
N LEU A 78 7.42 -4.88 11.21
CA LEU A 78 6.39 -4.65 10.22
C LEU A 78 5.03 -4.38 10.88
N VAL A 79 4.40 -3.25 10.53
CA VAL A 79 3.00 -2.94 10.81
C VAL A 79 2.25 -2.87 9.48
N VAL A 80 1.09 -3.52 9.39
CA VAL A 80 0.26 -3.44 8.17
C VAL A 80 -0.98 -2.62 8.45
N ILE A 81 -1.19 -1.54 7.69
CA ILE A 81 -2.45 -0.82 7.66
C ILE A 81 -3.35 -1.47 6.60
N ILE A 82 -4.57 -1.85 6.99
CA ILE A 82 -5.59 -2.33 6.06
C ILE A 82 -6.70 -1.30 6.00
N ASN A 83 -6.88 -0.66 4.84
CA ASN A 83 -8.01 0.22 4.60
C ASN A 83 -9.18 -0.55 3.98
N GLY A 84 -10.16 -0.86 4.82
CA GLY A 84 -11.37 -1.60 4.46
C GLY A 84 -12.50 -0.71 3.95
N ARG A 85 -13.26 -1.23 2.98
CA ARG A 85 -14.48 -0.60 2.45
C ARG A 85 -15.71 -1.47 2.74
N ARG A 86 -16.86 -0.86 3.04
CA ARG A 86 -18.08 -1.61 3.42
C ARG A 86 -18.69 -2.38 2.26
N ASP A 87 -18.60 -1.81 1.07
CA ASP A 87 -19.13 -2.35 -0.18
C ASP A 87 -18.21 -3.38 -0.85
N ARG A 88 -16.99 -3.60 -0.33
CA ARG A 88 -15.97 -4.50 -0.90
C ARG A 88 -15.34 -5.39 0.16
N VAL A 89 -16.17 -6.21 0.81
CA VAL A 89 -15.74 -7.10 1.91
C VAL A 89 -14.74 -8.15 1.41
N GLU A 90 -14.97 -8.74 0.24
CA GLU A 90 -14.08 -9.77 -0.35
C GLU A 90 -12.65 -9.25 -0.52
N ARG A 91 -12.47 -8.05 -1.10
CA ARG A 91 -11.16 -7.39 -1.22
C ARG A 91 -10.49 -7.19 0.14
N THR A 92 -11.26 -6.85 1.16
CA THR A 92 -10.73 -6.70 2.53
C THR A 92 -10.24 -8.04 3.07
N MET A 93 -10.95 -9.14 2.80
CA MET A 93 -10.56 -10.50 3.20
C MET A 93 -9.28 -10.98 2.48
N GLU A 94 -9.14 -10.67 1.19
CA GLU A 94 -7.90 -10.93 0.45
C GLU A 94 -6.71 -10.20 1.07
N MET A 95 -6.86 -8.91 1.39
CA MET A 95 -5.82 -8.11 2.02
C MET A 95 -5.49 -8.58 3.43
N MET A 96 -6.48 -9.05 4.19
CA MET A 96 -6.23 -9.72 5.46
C MET A 96 -5.42 -11.00 5.27
N SER A 97 -5.78 -11.85 4.31
CA SER A 97 -5.05 -13.10 4.02
C SER A 97 -3.60 -12.81 3.60
N LEU A 98 -3.41 -11.79 2.77
CA LEU A 98 -2.08 -11.28 2.42
C LEU A 98 -1.33 -10.79 3.64
N ALA A 99 -1.93 -9.93 4.47
CA ALA A 99 -1.29 -9.43 5.68
C ALA A 99 -0.89 -10.57 6.62
N ALA A 100 -1.71 -11.62 6.75
CA ALA A 100 -1.38 -12.79 7.57
C ALA A 100 -0.12 -13.53 7.06
N SER A 101 0.05 -13.62 5.73
CA SER A 101 1.24 -14.27 5.15
C SER A 101 2.53 -13.47 5.36
N LEU A 102 2.42 -12.15 5.54
CA LEU A 102 3.54 -11.26 5.86
C LEU A 102 4.00 -11.34 7.32
N LYS A 103 3.22 -11.99 8.20
CA LYS A 103 3.49 -12.12 9.65
C LYS A 103 3.86 -10.79 10.34
N PRO A 104 3.04 -9.73 10.22
CA PRO A 104 3.33 -8.45 10.83
C PRO A 104 3.31 -8.54 12.35
N ARG A 105 3.98 -7.59 13.01
CA ARG A 105 3.90 -7.41 14.47
C ARG A 105 2.52 -6.94 14.90
N ALA A 106 1.88 -6.10 14.10
CA ALA A 106 0.56 -5.55 14.36
C ALA A 106 -0.17 -5.21 13.05
N VAL A 107 -1.49 -5.22 13.12
CA VAL A 107 -2.36 -4.71 12.06
C VAL A 107 -3.15 -3.50 12.56
N TRP A 108 -3.15 -2.44 11.78
CA TRP A 108 -3.95 -1.24 12.00
C TRP A 108 -5.08 -1.21 10.98
N PHE A 109 -6.30 -1.45 11.44
CA PHE A 109 -7.45 -1.55 10.57
C PHE A 109 -8.21 -0.21 10.51
N LEU A 110 -8.32 0.36 9.32
CA LEU A 110 -9.14 1.54 9.04
C LEU A 110 -10.46 1.13 8.39
N GLY A 111 -11.57 1.60 8.96
CA GLY A 111 -12.91 1.34 8.43
C GLY A 111 -13.76 0.42 9.29
N ALA A 112 -15.02 0.25 8.86
CA ALA A 112 -16.06 -0.37 9.68
C ALA A 112 -16.48 -1.78 9.25
N SER A 113 -16.01 -2.26 8.10
CA SER A 113 -16.29 -3.60 7.56
C SER A 113 -15.20 -4.61 7.94
N GLY A 114 -15.51 -5.91 7.96
CA GLY A 114 -14.51 -6.95 8.21
C GLY A 114 -14.16 -7.19 9.69
N ARG A 115 -14.82 -6.53 10.65
CA ARG A 115 -14.60 -6.74 12.10
C ARG A 115 -14.74 -8.20 12.56
N ALA A 116 -15.61 -8.96 11.92
CA ALA A 116 -15.76 -10.38 12.21
C ALA A 116 -14.51 -11.20 11.83
N ALA A 117 -13.85 -10.83 10.72
CA ALA A 117 -12.62 -11.47 10.27
C ALA A 117 -11.41 -11.09 11.16
N LEU A 118 -11.43 -9.91 11.78
CA LEU A 118 -10.41 -9.49 12.75
C LEU A 118 -10.28 -10.45 13.95
N LYS A 119 -11.38 -11.06 14.39
CA LYS A 119 -11.37 -12.00 15.53
C LYS A 119 -10.55 -13.26 15.28
N ARG A 120 -10.35 -13.63 14.02
CA ARG A 120 -9.59 -14.81 13.60
C ARG A 120 -8.18 -14.45 13.17
N PHE A 121 -7.81 -13.19 13.26
CA PHE A 121 -6.50 -12.72 12.87
C PHE A 121 -5.50 -13.08 13.98
N GLY A 122 -4.52 -13.94 13.67
CA GLY A 122 -3.53 -14.42 14.64
C GLY A 122 -2.50 -13.35 15.08
N THR A 123 -2.62 -12.14 14.55
CA THR A 123 -1.78 -10.98 14.87
C THR A 123 -2.62 -9.94 15.61
N PRO A 124 -2.06 -9.19 16.59
CA PRO A 124 -2.77 -8.10 17.24
C PRO A 124 -3.34 -7.10 16.23
N VAL A 125 -4.64 -6.83 16.31
CA VAL A 125 -5.33 -5.86 15.46
C VAL A 125 -5.89 -4.72 16.30
N SER A 126 -5.56 -3.48 15.91
CA SER A 126 -6.17 -2.27 16.43
C SER A 126 -7.06 -1.64 15.37
N VAL A 127 -8.28 -1.23 15.74
CA VAL A 127 -9.26 -0.63 14.82
C VAL A 127 -9.33 0.87 15.07
N PHE A 128 -9.15 1.65 14.02
CA PHE A 128 -9.14 3.11 14.07
C PHE A 128 -10.32 3.68 13.30
N LYS A 129 -10.94 4.73 13.84
CA LYS A 129 -12.12 5.36 13.22
C LYS A 129 -11.74 6.41 12.19
N ASN A 130 -10.56 7.01 12.34
CA ASN A 130 -10.04 8.03 11.46
C ASN A 130 -8.52 7.88 11.31
N VAL A 131 -7.98 8.50 10.26
CA VAL A 131 -6.56 8.45 9.98
C VAL A 131 -5.72 9.15 11.03
N ASN A 132 -6.27 10.09 11.82
CA ASN A 132 -5.58 10.89 12.85
C ASN A 132 -5.33 10.13 14.16
N GLU A 133 -6.05 9.04 14.41
CA GLU A 133 -5.85 8.18 15.57
C GLU A 133 -4.67 7.21 15.39
N LEU A 134 -4.14 7.06 14.17
CA LEU A 134 -3.00 6.17 13.92
C LEU A 134 -1.75 6.68 14.66
N PRO A 135 -1.05 5.82 15.42
CA PRO A 135 0.02 6.27 16.30
C PRO A 135 1.38 6.29 15.57
N PHE A 136 1.48 6.97 14.41
CA PHE A 136 2.71 7.05 13.61
C PHE A 136 3.89 7.63 14.40
N GLU A 137 3.62 8.57 15.29
CA GLU A 137 4.59 9.29 16.11
C GLU A 137 5.27 8.38 17.15
N SER A 138 4.67 7.22 17.45
CA SER A 138 5.24 6.20 18.33
C SER A 138 6.21 5.23 17.64
N LEU A 139 6.36 5.33 16.32
CA LEU A 139 7.19 4.42 15.54
C LEU A 139 8.66 4.85 15.55
N GLY A 140 9.54 3.90 15.89
CA GLY A 140 10.99 4.07 15.81
C GLY A 140 11.56 3.76 14.42
N SER A 141 12.84 4.03 14.23
CA SER A 141 13.57 3.76 12.97
C SER A 141 13.60 2.29 12.56
N ASP A 142 13.29 1.38 13.49
CA ASP A 142 13.16 -0.06 13.29
C ASP A 142 11.80 -0.47 12.71
N SER A 143 10.93 0.48 12.38
CA SER A 143 9.55 0.21 11.99
C SER A 143 9.29 0.48 10.50
N ILE A 144 8.57 -0.45 9.86
CA ILE A 144 8.04 -0.26 8.52
C ILE A 144 6.53 -0.42 8.55
N VAL A 145 5.82 0.55 7.99
CA VAL A 145 4.37 0.52 7.84
C VAL A 145 4.02 0.27 6.39
N LEU A 146 3.28 -0.80 6.12
CA LEU A 146 2.76 -1.12 4.78
C LEU A 146 1.25 -0.86 4.74
N ALA A 147 0.80 0.10 3.93
CA ALA A 147 -0.61 0.41 3.74
C ALA A 147 -1.19 -0.32 2.52
N ILE A 148 -2.20 -1.16 2.74
CA ILE A 148 -2.84 -2.00 1.72
C ILE A 148 -4.37 -1.88 1.80
N GLY A 149 -5.06 -2.33 0.76
CA GLY A 149 -6.52 -2.24 0.69
C GLY A 149 -6.95 -1.16 -0.28
N ASN A 150 -8.08 -0.51 0.00
CA ASN A 150 -8.68 0.42 -0.96
C ASN A 150 -8.10 1.83 -0.79
N VAL A 151 -7.99 2.59 -1.88
CA VAL A 151 -7.66 4.04 -1.80
C VAL A 151 -8.83 4.86 -1.27
N ALA A 152 -10.07 4.47 -1.56
CA ALA A 152 -11.23 5.29 -1.19
C ALA A 152 -11.47 5.33 0.34
N VAL A 153 -12.30 6.29 0.74
CA VAL A 153 -12.68 6.60 2.14
C VAL A 153 -11.53 7.19 2.96
N PHE A 154 -10.53 6.38 3.30
CA PHE A 154 -9.42 6.81 4.16
C PHE A 154 -8.06 6.83 3.47
N GLY A 155 -7.91 6.31 2.26
CA GLY A 155 -6.60 6.21 1.62
C GLY A 155 -6.00 7.57 1.28
N GLN A 156 -6.77 8.46 0.65
CA GLN A 156 -6.30 9.83 0.40
C GLN A 156 -5.97 10.58 1.71
N PRO A 157 -6.88 10.66 2.71
CA PRO A 157 -6.54 11.27 4.00
C PRO A 157 -5.33 10.64 4.69
N LEU A 158 -5.07 9.35 4.49
CA LEU A 158 -3.92 8.66 5.06
C LEU A 158 -2.62 9.18 4.44
N ILE A 159 -2.56 9.30 3.12
CA ILE A 159 -1.36 9.81 2.42
C ILE A 159 -1.12 11.27 2.77
N GLU A 160 -2.17 12.09 2.82
CA GLU A 160 -2.07 13.49 3.24
C GLU A 160 -1.55 13.61 4.69
N ARG A 161 -2.00 12.75 5.60
CA ARG A 161 -1.47 12.72 6.97
C ARG A 161 0.00 12.29 7.01
N VAL A 162 0.40 11.27 6.26
CA VAL A 162 1.81 10.84 6.20
C VAL A 162 2.69 12.00 5.74
N GLN A 163 2.27 12.74 4.73
CA GLN A 163 3.00 13.92 4.24
C GLN A 163 3.03 15.06 5.26
N SER A 164 1.92 15.34 5.95
CA SER A 164 1.85 16.41 6.96
C SER A 164 2.72 16.13 8.19
N LEU A 165 3.01 14.85 8.48
CA LEU A 165 3.96 14.42 9.50
C LEU A 165 5.44 14.59 9.08
N GLY A 166 5.69 15.27 7.94
CA GLY A 166 7.03 15.55 7.45
C GLY A 166 7.70 14.36 6.77
N ALA A 167 6.94 13.34 6.36
CA ALA A 167 7.51 12.20 5.66
C ALA A 167 7.95 12.60 4.25
N ILE A 168 9.21 12.29 3.91
CA ILE A 168 9.81 12.65 2.63
C ILE A 168 9.65 11.48 1.66
N HIS A 169 9.19 11.79 0.45
CA HIS A 169 9.08 10.80 -0.61
C HIS A 169 10.46 10.29 -1.06
N VAL A 170 10.64 8.98 -1.06
CA VAL A 170 11.87 8.31 -1.48
C VAL A 170 11.66 7.82 -2.92
N ARG A 171 12.49 8.32 -3.83
CA ARG A 171 12.51 7.88 -5.24
C ARG A 171 13.26 6.56 -5.42
#